data_AF-A0A9J7Z5R0-F1
#
_entry.id   AF-A0A9J7Z5R0-F1
#
_cell.length_a   1.000
_cell.length_b   1.000
_cell.length_c   1.000
_cell.angle_alpha   90.00
_cell.angle_beta   90.00
_cell.angle_gamma   90.00
#
_symmetry.space_group_name_H-M   'P 1'
#
loop_
_entity.id
_entity.type
_entity.pdbx_description
1 polymer ?
#
loop_
_entity_poly.entity_id
_entity_poly.type
_entity_poly.pdbx_seq_one_letter_code
_entity_poly.pdbx_strand_id
1 'polypeptide(L)'
;WIFFFLFLSGIRKITLVLDKIPDDTLSNVIIGGDFNCIIGLVKDAQPSRTTKSKAAATLHSYLKNLNMVDIWRCLNPSAREYSFYSSVHKSYSRIDFFFIDSNLSKMVRSTQYHNRLISDHAPLTLDLNLKSEKGTYN
;
A
#
# COMPACT_ATOMS: atom_id res chain seq x y z
N TRP A 1 -11.92 -14.99 4.71
CA TRP A 1 -10.53 -14.55 4.52
C TRP A 1 -10.25 -13.42 5.50
N ILE A 2 -9.39 -13.65 6.50
CA ILE A 2 -8.99 -12.63 7.47
C ILE A 2 -7.82 -11.86 6.85
N PHE A 3 -8.05 -10.60 6.50
CA PHE A 3 -6.96 -9.68 6.18
C PHE A 3 -6.36 -9.17 7.49
N PHE A 4 -5.07 -9.42 7.70
CA PHE A 4 -4.29 -8.76 8.75
C PHE A 4 -4.11 -7.29 8.35
N PHE A 5 -4.87 -6.39 8.97
CA PHE A 5 -4.53 -4.97 8.96
C PHE A 5 -3.35 -4.76 9.92
N LEU A 6 -2.15 -4.58 9.38
CA LEU A 6 -1.00 -4.14 10.16
C LEU A 6 -1.03 -2.61 10.26
N PHE A 7 -1.38 -2.10 11.44
CA PHE A 7 -1.30 -0.67 11.73
C PHE A 7 0.16 -0.30 12.03
N LEU A 8 0.88 0.15 11.00
CA LEU A 8 2.30 0.48 11.11
C LEU A 8 2.49 1.99 11.32
N SER A 9 2.16 2.48 12.51
CA SER A 9 2.54 3.86 12.87
C SER A 9 4.00 3.91 13.34
N GLY A 10 4.86 4.49 12.49
CA GLY A 10 6.24 4.84 12.82
C GLY A 10 7.31 3.91 12.20
N ILE A 11 8.45 4.52 11.86
CA ILE A 11 9.56 3.90 11.11
C ILE A 11 9.98 2.56 11.70
N ARG A 12 10.18 2.52 13.03
CA ARG A 12 10.63 1.31 13.73
C ARG A 12 9.66 0.16 13.59
N LYS A 13 8.35 0.41 13.57
CA LYS A 13 7.35 -0.65 13.40
C LYS A 13 7.36 -1.18 11.96
N ILE A 14 7.46 -0.30 10.98
CA ILE A 14 7.54 -0.67 9.56
C ILE A 14 8.75 -1.57 9.32
N THR A 15 9.94 -1.16 9.75
CA THR A 15 11.16 -1.96 9.53
C THR A 15 11.09 -3.33 10.21
N LEU A 16 10.62 -3.40 11.46
CA LEU A 16 10.50 -4.68 12.18
C LEU A 16 9.57 -5.70 11.51
N VAL A 17 8.56 -5.24 10.77
CA VAL A 17 7.65 -6.13 10.05
C VAL A 17 8.23 -6.52 8.71
N LEU A 18 8.85 -5.58 7.98
CA LEU A 18 9.47 -5.86 6.69
C LEU A 18 10.69 -6.78 6.83
N ASP A 19 11.48 -6.65 7.89
CA ASP A 19 12.64 -7.52 8.17
C ASP A 19 12.25 -8.98 8.46
N LYS A 20 10.97 -9.24 8.77
CA LYS A 20 10.44 -10.60 8.98
C LYS A 20 9.93 -11.25 7.70
N ILE A 21 9.84 -10.51 6.60
CA ILE A 21 9.42 -11.06 5.32
C ILE A 21 10.60 -11.89 4.80
N PRO A 22 10.42 -13.19 4.57
CA PRO A 22 11.49 -14.02 4.05
C PRO A 22 11.93 -13.51 2.68
N ASP A 23 13.24 -13.38 2.48
CA ASP A 23 13.86 -13.02 1.21
C ASP A 23 13.90 -14.25 0.28
N ASP A 24 12.73 -14.88 0.07
CA ASP A 24 12.57 -15.98 -0.86
C ASP A 24 11.95 -15.45 -2.16
N THR A 25 12.74 -15.58 -3.23
CA THR A 25 12.39 -15.25 -4.62
C THR A 25 11.10 -15.93 -5.14
N LEU A 26 10.60 -16.96 -4.45
CA LEU A 26 9.39 -17.70 -4.81
C LEU A 26 8.11 -17.17 -4.12
N SER A 27 8.24 -16.24 -3.17
CA SER A 27 7.11 -15.80 -2.36
C SER A 27 6.31 -14.67 -3.03
N ASN A 28 5.04 -14.95 -3.35
CA ASN A 28 4.07 -13.97 -3.84
C ASN A 28 3.56 -13.11 -2.66
N VAL A 29 4.25 -12.00 -2.37
CA VAL A 29 3.96 -11.16 -1.20
C VAL A 29 3.01 -10.01 -1.53
N ILE A 30 2.02 -9.80 -0.65
CA ILE A 30 1.14 -8.64 -0.63
C ILE A 30 1.21 -8.02 0.75
N ILE A 31 1.48 -6.73 0.82
CA ILE A 31 1.48 -5.94 2.06
C ILE A 31 0.43 -4.86 1.90
N GLY A 32 -0.56 -4.85 2.78
CA GLY A 32 -1.62 -3.85 2.80
C GLY A 32 -1.79 -3.24 4.18
N GLY A 33 -2.14 -1.96 4.24
CA GLY A 33 -2.50 -1.29 5.49
C GLY A 33 -2.30 0.21 5.49
N ASP A 34 -2.46 0.80 6.68
CA ASP A 34 -2.15 2.19 6.98
C ASP A 34 -0.67 2.32 7.37
N PHE A 35 0.09 3.03 6.54
CA PHE A 35 1.53 3.27 6.74
C PHE A 35 1.82 4.63 7.39
N ASN A 36 0.78 5.46 7.59
CA ASN A 36 0.90 6.81 8.15
C ASN A 36 2.01 7.67 7.51
N CYS A 37 2.28 7.47 6.21
CA CYS A 37 3.30 8.22 5.50
C CYS A 37 2.93 8.46 4.03
N ILE A 38 3.38 9.60 3.51
CA ILE A 38 3.09 10.05 2.14
C ILE A 38 4.30 9.71 1.28
N ILE A 39 4.12 8.85 0.28
CA ILE A 39 5.19 8.43 -0.64
C ILE A 39 5.39 9.45 -1.77
N GLY A 40 4.31 9.84 -2.45
CA GLY A 40 4.31 10.81 -3.55
C GLY A 40 3.92 12.21 -3.10
N LEU A 41 4.89 13.10 -2.91
CA LEU A 41 4.67 14.40 -2.28
C LEU A 41 3.63 15.31 -2.96
N VAL A 42 3.43 15.16 -4.27
CA VAL A 42 2.49 16.00 -5.06
C VAL A 42 1.13 15.32 -5.25
N LYS A 43 1.14 14.01 -5.55
CA LYS A 43 -0.07 13.27 -5.93
C LYS A 43 -0.75 12.58 -4.74
N ASP A 44 -0.01 12.32 -3.67
CA ASP A 44 -0.51 11.64 -2.46
C ASP A 44 -0.83 12.61 -1.33
N ALA A 45 -0.76 13.92 -1.58
CA ALA A 45 -1.08 14.95 -0.60
C ALA A 45 -1.79 16.15 -1.23
N GLN A 46 -2.73 16.73 -0.48
CA GLN A 46 -3.32 18.03 -0.78
C GLN A 46 -3.47 18.83 0.53
N PRO A 47 -2.79 19.99 0.67
CA PRO A 47 -1.86 20.57 -0.30
C PRO A 47 -0.61 19.68 -0.53
N SER A 48 0.04 19.87 -1.68
CA SER A 48 1.28 19.15 -2.01
C SER A 48 2.35 19.42 -0.94
N ARG A 49 3.19 18.41 -0.68
CA ARG A 49 4.32 18.52 0.26
C ARG A 49 5.62 18.77 -0.50
N THR A 50 6.60 19.34 0.18
CA THR A 50 7.94 19.59 -0.35
C THR A 50 8.98 18.62 0.19
N THR A 51 8.73 18.03 1.37
CA THR A 51 9.67 17.15 2.07
C THR A 51 9.06 15.77 2.32
N LYS A 52 9.88 14.74 2.10
CA LYS A 52 9.55 13.35 2.43
C LYS A 52 9.92 13.05 3.87
N SER A 53 9.06 12.35 4.59
CA SER A 53 9.39 11.91 5.95
C SER A 53 10.44 10.81 5.91
N LYS A 54 11.21 10.66 7.00
CA LYS A 54 12.17 9.54 7.13
C LYS A 54 11.47 8.18 6.97
N ALA A 55 10.23 8.06 7.45
CA ALA A 55 9.42 6.85 7.29
C ALA A 55 9.17 6.49 5.82
N ALA A 56 8.72 7.46 5.03
CA ALA A 56 8.46 7.28 3.62
C ALA A 56 9.75 7.00 2.83
N ALA A 57 10.88 7.60 3.22
CA ALA A 57 12.18 7.31 2.61
C ALA A 57 12.63 5.87 2.90
N THR A 58 12.56 5.43 4.15
CA THR A 58 12.88 4.06 4.54
C THR A 58 11.97 3.06 3.84
N LEU A 59 10.65 3.26 3.91
CA LEU A 59 9.67 2.39 3.23
C LEU A 59 9.98 2.28 1.74
N HIS A 60 10.26 3.40 1.05
CA HIS A 60 10.59 3.38 -0.37
C HIS A 60 11.86 2.56 -0.67
N SER A 61 12.89 2.62 0.18
CA SER A 61 14.09 1.79 0.04
C SER A 61 13.77 0.29 0.20
N TYR A 62 12.96 -0.07 1.19
CA TYR A 62 12.54 -1.48 1.38
C TYR A 62 11.73 -2.01 0.20
N LEU A 63 10.74 -1.24 -0.26
CA LEU A 63 9.92 -1.64 -1.42
C LEU A 63 10.80 -1.87 -2.65
N LYS A 64 11.81 -1.03 -2.86
CA LYS A 64 12.78 -1.20 -3.94
C LYS A 64 13.60 -2.49 -3.78
N ASN A 65 14.08 -2.79 -2.58
CA ASN A 65 14.89 -3.98 -2.31
C ASN A 65 14.08 -5.27 -2.48
N LEU A 66 12.82 -5.28 -2.04
CA LEU A 66 11.90 -6.42 -2.14
C LEU A 66 11.19 -6.51 -3.52
N ASN A 67 11.57 -5.67 -4.49
CA ASN A 67 10.95 -5.61 -5.81
C ASN A 67 9.40 -5.45 -5.78
N MET A 68 8.93 -4.67 -4.80
CA MET A 68 7.51 -4.41 -4.56
C MET A 68 7.06 -3.09 -5.19
N VAL A 69 5.82 -3.07 -5.65
CA VAL A 69 5.21 -1.92 -6.33
C VAL A 69 3.92 -1.48 -5.65
N ASP A 70 3.68 -0.16 -5.64
CA ASP A 70 2.39 0.44 -5.30
C ASP A 70 1.41 0.19 -6.46
N ILE A 71 0.61 -0.86 -6.34
CA ILE A 71 -0.23 -1.31 -7.44
C ILE A 71 -1.28 -0.28 -7.84
N TRP A 72 -1.82 0.46 -6.87
CA TRP A 72 -2.80 1.50 -7.17
C TRP A 72 -2.18 2.62 -7.99
N ARG A 73 -0.95 3.04 -7.65
CA ARG A 73 -0.23 4.06 -8.41
C ARG A 73 0.20 3.58 -9.80
N CYS A 74 0.56 2.31 -9.95
CA CYS A 74 0.86 1.71 -11.25
C CYS A 74 -0.34 1.79 -12.20
N LEU A 75 -1.54 1.49 -11.70
CA LEU A 75 -2.78 1.53 -12.50
C LEU A 75 -3.34 2.95 -12.67
N ASN A 76 -2.99 3.88 -11.78
CA ASN A 76 -3.51 5.24 -11.75
C ASN A 76 -2.38 6.29 -11.67
N PRO A 77 -1.50 6.40 -12.69
CA PRO A 77 -0.28 7.18 -12.60
C PRO A 77 -0.53 8.69 -12.44
N SER A 78 -1.60 9.23 -13.02
CA SER A 78 -1.95 10.65 -12.98
C SER A 78 -3.03 11.00 -11.95
N ALA A 79 -3.81 10.02 -11.49
CA ALA A 79 -4.95 10.26 -10.60
C ALA A 79 -4.52 10.77 -9.22
N ARG A 80 -5.40 11.52 -8.56
CA ARG A 80 -5.25 11.97 -7.19
C ARG A 80 -6.45 11.47 -6.41
N GLU A 81 -6.22 10.46 -5.57
CA GLU A 81 -7.19 9.91 -4.63
C GLU A 81 -6.55 9.84 -3.26
N TYR A 82 -7.37 9.97 -2.22
CA TYR A 82 -6.90 10.13 -0.85
C TYR A 82 -7.64 9.20 0.10
N SER A 83 -6.88 8.50 0.93
CA SER A 83 -7.44 7.62 1.94
C SER A 83 -7.76 8.35 3.25
N PHE A 84 -7.07 9.44 3.56
CA PHE A 84 -7.22 10.16 4.83
C PHE A 84 -7.45 11.66 4.65
N TYR A 85 -8.11 12.29 5.63
CA TYR A 85 -8.45 13.70 5.70
C TYR A 85 -8.25 14.14 7.14
N SER A 86 -7.31 15.05 7.33
CA SER A 86 -7.08 15.68 8.62
C SER A 86 -7.96 16.90 8.73
N SER A 87 -8.93 16.88 9.65
CA SER A 87 -9.77 18.05 9.97
C SER A 87 -8.93 19.21 10.54
N VAL A 88 -7.94 18.89 11.39
CA VAL A 88 -7.04 19.86 12.03
C VAL A 88 -6.20 20.61 11.00
N HIS A 89 -5.65 19.91 10.02
CA HIS A 89 -4.79 20.50 8.99
C HIS A 89 -5.52 20.85 7.69
N LYS A 90 -6.82 20.55 7.62
CA LYS A 90 -7.66 20.70 6.43
C LYS A 90 -7.01 20.11 5.17
N SER A 91 -6.39 18.94 5.32
CA SER A 91 -5.53 18.34 4.29
C SER A 91 -5.95 16.91 3.99
N TYR A 92 -5.80 16.51 2.73
CA TYR A 92 -5.98 15.13 2.29
C TYR A 92 -4.64 14.44 2.09
N SER A 93 -4.57 13.16 2.42
CA SER A 93 -3.38 12.34 2.20
C SER A 93 -3.74 10.91 1.80
N ARG A 94 -2.93 10.32 0.94
CA ARG A 94 -2.96 8.89 0.63
C ARG A 94 -1.91 8.21 1.51
N ILE A 95 -2.37 7.49 2.54
CA ILE A 95 -1.52 6.83 3.55
C ILE A 95 -1.83 5.33 3.71
N ASP A 96 -2.92 4.87 3.09
CA ASP A 96 -3.31 3.46 3.02
C ASP A 96 -2.91 2.90 1.65
N PHE A 97 -2.12 1.83 1.63
CA PHE A 97 -1.54 1.29 0.40
C PHE A 97 -1.68 -0.23 0.33
N PHE A 98 -1.70 -0.75 -0.90
CA PHE A 98 -1.28 -2.12 -1.18
C PHE A 98 0.05 -2.07 -1.94
N PHE A 99 1.07 -2.70 -1.37
CA PHE A 99 2.31 -3.04 -2.06
C PHE A 99 2.29 -4.51 -2.41
N ILE A 100 2.58 -4.84 -3.65
CA ILE A 100 2.62 -6.23 -4.11
C ILE A 100 3.97 -6.51 -4.76
N ASP A 101 4.39 -7.77 -4.75
CA ASP A 101 5.46 -8.23 -5.63
C ASP A 101 5.14 -7.85 -7.08
N SER A 102 6.11 -7.27 -7.80
CA SER A 102 5.92 -6.91 -9.20
C SER A 102 5.50 -8.09 -10.09
N ASN A 103 5.82 -9.33 -9.74
CA ASN A 103 5.36 -10.54 -10.42
C ASN A 103 3.85 -10.75 -10.31
N LEU A 104 3.23 -10.33 -9.20
CA LEU A 104 1.78 -10.40 -8.98
C LEU A 104 1.01 -9.33 -9.75
N SER A 105 1.68 -8.28 -10.23
CA SER A 105 1.01 -7.16 -10.93
C SER A 105 0.13 -7.60 -12.10
N LYS A 106 0.53 -8.67 -12.81
CA LYS A 106 -0.21 -9.24 -13.95
C LYS A 106 -1.50 -9.96 -13.53
N MET A 107 -1.61 -10.36 -12.27
CA MET A 107 -2.81 -11.01 -11.72
C MET A 107 -3.82 -9.99 -11.19
N VAL A 108 -3.47 -8.71 -11.13
CA VAL A 108 -4.34 -7.67 -10.59
C VAL A 108 -5.44 -7.34 -11.57
N ARG A 109 -6.69 -7.51 -11.13
CA ARG A 109 -7.88 -7.16 -11.91
C ARG A 109 -8.25 -5.69 -11.72
N SER A 110 -8.25 -5.21 -10.48
CA SER A 110 -8.57 -3.82 -10.17
C SER A 110 -8.08 -3.43 -8.77
N THR A 111 -7.95 -2.13 -8.54
CA THR A 111 -7.71 -1.55 -7.22
C THR A 111 -8.26 -0.13 -7.20
N GLN A 112 -8.96 0.23 -6.13
CA GLN A 112 -9.62 1.53 -6.04
C GLN A 112 -9.85 1.95 -4.58
N TYR A 113 -9.81 3.26 -4.35
CA TYR A 113 -10.33 3.85 -3.11
C TYR A 113 -11.85 3.97 -3.20
N HIS A 114 -12.52 3.83 -2.06
CA HIS A 114 -13.97 3.95 -1.95
C HIS A 114 -14.35 5.17 -1.12
N ASN A 115 -15.63 5.53 -1.18
CA ASN A 115 -16.14 6.63 -0.38
C ASN A 115 -15.97 6.38 1.12
N ARG A 116 -15.64 7.45 1.82
CA ARG A 116 -15.40 7.45 3.25
C ARG A 116 -16.71 7.68 4.00
N LEU A 117 -17.35 6.59 4.41
CA LEU A 117 -18.70 6.64 5.00
C LEU A 117 -18.71 6.46 6.53
N ILE A 118 -17.85 5.57 7.06
CA ILE A 118 -17.92 5.11 8.45
C ILE A 118 -16.63 5.30 9.25
N SER A 119 -15.52 5.63 8.59
CA SER A 119 -14.19 5.81 9.19
C SER A 119 -13.59 7.11 8.70
N ASP A 120 -12.61 7.64 9.43
CA ASP A 120 -11.71 8.69 8.96
C ASP A 120 -10.74 8.21 7.87
N HIS A 121 -10.73 6.91 7.54
CA HIS A 121 -10.05 6.33 6.39
C HIS A 121 -11.04 5.87 5.30
N ALA A 122 -10.68 6.14 4.05
CA ALA A 122 -11.35 5.65 2.86
C ALA A 122 -10.85 4.24 2.55
N PRO A 123 -11.72 3.22 2.42
CA PRO A 123 -11.30 1.87 2.13
C PRO A 123 -10.54 1.77 0.80
N LEU A 124 -9.47 0.99 0.76
CA LEU A 124 -8.75 0.60 -0.45
C LEU A 124 -9.01 -0.88 -0.70
N THR A 125 -9.40 -1.25 -1.92
CA THR A 125 -9.58 -2.65 -2.32
C THR A 125 -8.55 -3.07 -3.36
N LEU A 126 -8.20 -4.36 -3.33
CA LEU A 126 -7.36 -5.03 -4.33
C LEU A 126 -8.07 -6.31 -4.78
N ASP A 127 -8.33 -6.43 -6.07
CA ASP A 127 -8.93 -7.60 -6.71
C ASP A 127 -7.86 -8.35 -7.53
N LEU A 128 -7.74 -9.66 -7.30
CA LEU A 128 -6.73 -10.52 -7.89
C LEU A 128 -7.39 -11.70 -8.60
N ASN A 129 -6.96 -11.96 -9.83
CA ASN A 129 -7.28 -13.15 -10.58
C ASN A 129 -6.23 -14.23 -10.32
N LEU A 130 -6.42 -15.00 -9.25
CA LEU A 130 -5.58 -16.15 -8.94
C LEU A 130 -5.97 -17.32 -9.85
N LYS A 131 -5.04 -17.81 -10.65
CA LYS A 131 -5.23 -19.09 -11.35
C LYS A 131 -5.25 -20.19 -10.29
N SER A 132 -6.40 -20.82 -10.06
CA SER A 132 -6.43 -22.04 -9.26
C SER A 132 -5.85 -23.17 -10.10
N GLU A 133 -4.70 -23.70 -9.74
CA GLU A 133 -4.48 -25.12 -9.98
C GLU A 133 -5.42 -25.85 -9.02
N LYS A 134 -6.38 -26.62 -9.55
CA LYS A 134 -7.19 -27.50 -8.71
C LYS A 134 -6.20 -28.50 -8.10
N GLY A 135 -5.81 -28.28 -6.84
CA GLY A 135 -5.13 -29.31 -6.07
C GLY A 135 -6.05 -30.53 -6.05
N THR A 136 -5.63 -31.61 -6.72
CA THR A 136 -6.20 -32.93 -6.47
C THR A 136 -5.78 -33.33 -5.07
N TYR A 137 -6.65 -33.09 -4.10
CA TYR A 137 -6.54 -33.73 -2.79
C TYR A 137 -6.92 -35.20 -3.01
N ASN A 138 -5.92 -36.07 -3.09
CA ASN A 138 -6.09 -37.52 -2.94
C ASN A 138 -6.17 -37.87 -1.46
#